data_AF-X6N5H5-F1
#
_entry.id   AF-X6N5H5-F1
#
_cell.length_a   1.000
_cell.length_b   1.000
_cell.length_c   1.000
_cell.angle_alpha   90.00
_cell.angle_beta   90.00
_cell.angle_gamma   90.00
#
_symmetry.space_group_name_H-M   'P 1'
#
loop_
_entity.id
_entity.type
_entity.pdbx_description
1 polymer ?
#
loop_
_entity_poly.entity_id
_entity_poly.type
_entity_poly.pdbx_seq_one_letter_code
_entity_poly.pdbx_strand_id
1 'polypeptide(L)'
;KALAAAFISNCAFAKRNLMVEDLQKYGVKVDSYGNCMHNKDEVSDKPRDIRKLELLSEYKFSLAFENSETDDYITEKFFLTLASGSVPVYIGAPNVKFFAPDAGPYPYTSKSVIYAGDFGFDAQRLAKYLLYLDKNDTAYAEYLQWKVDGYSGDFKALNELTSTHTACRVCVFAADRVRLSKGLSKVSDAPLHVYQFGKGKTVFVRERGSYRFIQIQLNENVDQKQLLQHLIECILLTVKRKTFNQWKNNEHPNYNRIGPAVYAIYHVPSKHVIHSNDAVLNMPNLIELEFISV
;
A
#
# COMPACT_ATOMS: atom_id res chain seq x y z
N LYS A 1 -27.38 13.37 7.99
CA LYS A 1 -27.37 11.94 8.42
C LYS A 1 -26.86 11.85 9.85
N ALA A 2 -26.56 10.66 10.38
CA ALA A 2 -25.70 10.55 11.56
C ALA A 2 -24.27 11.07 11.27
N LEU A 3 -23.42 11.14 12.30
CA LEU A 3 -22.04 11.66 12.17
C LEU A 3 -21.08 10.58 11.63
N ALA A 4 -21.30 9.33 12.03
CA ALA A 4 -20.58 8.16 11.54
C ALA A 4 -21.52 7.09 10.98
N ALA A 5 -20.98 6.16 10.19
CA ALA A 5 -21.67 4.95 9.76
C ALA A 5 -20.90 3.66 10.13
N ALA A 6 -21.62 2.56 10.33
CA ALA A 6 -21.05 1.25 10.66
C ALA A 6 -21.64 0.11 9.82
N PHE A 7 -20.79 -0.79 9.32
CA PHE A 7 -21.17 -1.95 8.49
C PHE A 7 -20.64 -3.26 9.11
N ILE A 8 -21.11 -3.57 10.32
CA ILE A 8 -20.63 -4.70 11.13
C ILE A 8 -21.73 -5.79 11.20
N SER A 9 -21.51 -6.96 10.58
CA SER A 9 -22.48 -8.08 10.58
C SER A 9 -22.02 -9.32 11.35
N ASN A 10 -20.76 -9.38 11.80
CA ASN A 10 -20.26 -10.43 12.68
C ASN A 10 -20.14 -9.85 14.11
N CYS A 11 -20.93 -10.34 15.05
CA CYS A 11 -21.02 -9.74 16.39
C CYS A 11 -20.09 -10.40 17.42
N ALA A 12 -19.27 -11.39 17.03
CA ALA A 12 -18.44 -12.16 17.97
C ALA A 12 -17.30 -11.35 18.64
N PHE A 13 -16.78 -10.30 17.98
CA PHE A 13 -15.73 -9.46 18.54
C PHE A 13 -16.31 -8.35 19.42
N ALA A 14 -16.48 -8.62 20.71
CA ALA A 14 -17.17 -7.72 21.65
C ALA A 14 -16.58 -6.30 21.72
N LYS A 15 -15.25 -6.15 21.64
CA LYS A 15 -14.55 -4.84 21.77
C LYS A 15 -15.10 -3.79 20.80
N ARG A 16 -15.35 -4.16 19.54
CA ARG A 16 -15.88 -3.21 18.54
C ARG A 16 -17.36 -2.90 18.74
N ASN A 17 -18.17 -3.85 19.22
CA ASN A 17 -19.60 -3.62 19.45
C ASN A 17 -19.77 -2.62 20.61
N LEU A 18 -19.03 -2.84 21.71
CA LEU A 18 -18.99 -1.93 22.86
C LEU A 18 -18.49 -0.53 22.46
N MET A 19 -17.49 -0.44 21.58
CA MET A 19 -17.06 0.86 21.04
C MET A 19 -18.19 1.60 20.29
N VAL A 20 -19.01 0.92 19.50
CA VAL A 20 -20.17 1.57 18.83
C VAL A 20 -21.18 2.08 19.87
N GLU A 21 -21.48 1.27 20.89
CA GLU A 21 -22.42 1.62 21.96
C GLU A 21 -21.93 2.80 22.81
N ASP A 22 -20.67 2.77 23.27
CA ASP A 22 -20.08 3.85 24.06
C ASP A 22 -19.92 5.14 23.23
N LEU A 23 -19.54 5.07 21.95
CA LEU A 23 -19.51 6.26 21.08
C LEU A 23 -20.90 6.91 20.96
N GLN A 24 -21.96 6.11 20.80
CA GLN A 24 -23.35 6.60 20.82
C GLN A 24 -23.73 7.25 22.16
N LYS A 25 -23.40 6.59 23.27
CA LYS A 25 -23.62 7.06 24.65
C LYS A 25 -22.87 8.37 24.96
N TYR A 26 -21.70 8.60 24.36
CA TYR A 26 -20.96 9.86 24.43
C TYR A 26 -21.34 10.88 23.33
N GLY A 27 -22.44 10.64 22.60
CA GLY A 27 -23.09 11.62 21.73
C GLY A 27 -22.71 11.56 20.24
N VAL A 28 -21.86 10.63 19.81
CA VAL A 28 -21.60 10.39 18.38
C VAL A 28 -22.77 9.63 17.78
N LYS A 29 -23.57 10.28 16.94
CA LYS A 29 -24.64 9.60 16.20
C LYS A 29 -24.00 8.62 15.20
N VAL A 30 -24.43 7.35 15.22
CA VAL A 30 -23.98 6.30 14.29
C VAL A 30 -25.19 5.68 13.56
N ASP A 31 -25.16 5.69 12.23
CA ASP A 31 -26.08 4.90 11.40
C ASP A 31 -25.44 3.52 11.13
N SER A 32 -26.05 2.46 11.67
CA SER A 32 -25.53 1.08 11.69
C SER A 32 -26.32 0.19 10.72
N TYR A 33 -25.68 -0.13 9.61
CA TYR A 33 -26.23 -0.87 8.46
C TYR A 33 -25.95 -2.39 8.52
N GLY A 34 -24.95 -2.81 9.29
CA GLY A 34 -24.66 -4.23 9.50
C GLY A 34 -25.66 -4.90 10.45
N ASN A 35 -25.54 -6.22 10.63
CA ASN A 35 -26.46 -6.99 11.48
C ASN A 35 -26.29 -6.68 12.99
N CYS A 36 -25.11 -6.20 13.41
CA CYS A 36 -24.81 -5.86 14.79
C CYS A 36 -25.18 -4.39 15.04
N MET A 37 -25.95 -4.13 16.10
CA MET A 37 -26.50 -2.80 16.42
C MET A 37 -27.33 -2.20 15.26
N HIS A 38 -27.97 -3.06 14.44
CA HIS A 38 -28.69 -2.64 13.24
C HIS A 38 -29.76 -1.58 13.55
N ASN A 39 -29.62 -0.39 12.97
CA ASN A 39 -30.56 0.71 13.14
C ASN A 39 -30.91 1.43 11.82
N LYS A 40 -30.37 0.95 10.67
CA LYS A 40 -30.51 1.62 9.38
C LYS A 40 -30.47 0.66 8.17
N ASP A 41 -31.54 0.63 7.39
CA ASP A 41 -31.61 -0.19 6.16
C ASP A 41 -30.77 0.37 5.00
N GLU A 42 -30.14 -0.52 4.23
CA GLU A 42 -29.44 -0.20 2.98
C GLU A 42 -30.42 -0.03 1.80
N VAL A 43 -31.14 1.10 1.72
CA VAL A 43 -32.16 1.36 0.68
C VAL A 43 -31.54 1.76 -0.66
N SER A 44 -31.24 0.78 -1.53
CA SER A 44 -30.92 0.99 -2.96
C SER A 44 -30.80 -0.35 -3.71
N ASP A 45 -31.26 -0.40 -4.96
CA ASP A 45 -31.21 -1.61 -5.83
C ASP A 45 -29.82 -1.88 -6.45
N LYS A 46 -28.84 -0.99 -6.20
CA LYS A 46 -27.48 -1.15 -6.73
C LYS A 46 -26.76 -2.35 -6.06
N PRO A 47 -25.79 -2.98 -6.76
CA PRO A 47 -24.89 -3.96 -6.17
C PRO A 47 -24.30 -3.48 -4.84
N ARG A 48 -24.21 -4.38 -3.85
CA ARG A 48 -23.95 -4.01 -2.45
C ARG A 48 -22.69 -3.16 -2.26
N ASP A 49 -21.63 -3.45 -2.98
CA ASP A 49 -20.36 -2.73 -2.82
C ASP A 49 -20.44 -1.28 -3.31
N ILE A 50 -21.16 -1.04 -4.43
CA ILE A 50 -21.47 0.30 -4.94
C ILE A 50 -22.37 1.03 -3.93
N ARG A 51 -23.43 0.38 -3.47
CA ARG A 51 -24.37 0.93 -2.48
C ARG A 51 -23.69 1.30 -1.16
N LYS A 52 -22.79 0.44 -0.66
CA LYS A 52 -22.00 0.68 0.55
C LYS A 52 -21.04 1.86 0.36
N LEU A 53 -20.35 1.94 -0.78
CA LEU A 53 -19.44 3.05 -1.10
C LEU A 53 -20.19 4.39 -1.17
N GLU A 54 -21.32 4.43 -1.86
CA GLU A 54 -22.20 5.61 -1.95
C GLU A 54 -22.72 6.02 -0.56
N LEU A 55 -23.32 5.10 0.20
CA LEU A 55 -23.80 5.39 1.55
C LEU A 55 -22.69 5.95 2.44
N LEU A 56 -21.49 5.36 2.41
CA LEU A 56 -20.32 5.80 3.17
C LEU A 56 -19.77 7.17 2.75
N SER A 57 -20.03 7.64 1.54
CA SER A 57 -19.58 8.97 1.07
C SER A 57 -20.35 10.13 1.73
N GLU A 58 -21.51 9.85 2.32
CA GLU A 58 -22.40 10.85 2.93
C GLU A 58 -22.17 11.01 4.45
N TYR A 59 -21.06 10.50 4.99
CA TYR A 59 -20.67 10.57 6.41
C TYR A 59 -19.26 11.13 6.58
N LYS A 60 -19.05 11.99 7.59
CA LYS A 60 -17.69 12.44 7.98
C LYS A 60 -16.82 11.26 8.43
N PHE A 61 -17.40 10.26 9.09
CA PHE A 61 -16.66 9.12 9.63
C PHE A 61 -17.25 7.75 9.26
N SER A 62 -16.39 6.74 9.15
CA SER A 62 -16.79 5.34 9.09
C SER A 62 -16.10 4.53 10.18
N LEU A 63 -16.86 3.68 10.86
CA LEU A 63 -16.36 2.81 11.92
C LEU A 63 -15.78 1.52 11.30
N ALA A 64 -14.54 1.65 10.81
CA ALA A 64 -13.79 0.62 10.10
C ALA A 64 -13.21 -0.43 11.07
N PHE A 65 -14.09 -1.11 11.82
CA PHE A 65 -13.70 -2.00 12.93
C PHE A 65 -13.56 -3.47 12.50
N GLU A 66 -12.35 -4.01 12.60
CA GLU A 66 -12.01 -5.39 12.22
C GLU A 66 -12.49 -6.45 13.20
N ASN A 67 -12.38 -7.72 12.79
CA ASN A 67 -12.82 -8.89 13.57
C ASN A 67 -11.85 -9.28 14.71
N SER A 68 -10.62 -8.76 14.68
CA SER A 68 -9.58 -8.96 15.69
C SER A 68 -8.60 -7.79 15.64
N GLU A 69 -7.81 -7.64 16.70
CA GLU A 69 -6.64 -6.77 16.71
C GLU A 69 -5.42 -7.65 16.47
N THR A 70 -4.82 -7.52 15.29
CA THR A 70 -3.77 -8.39 14.79
C THR A 70 -2.98 -7.60 13.77
N ASP A 71 -1.65 -7.56 13.89
CA ASP A 71 -0.79 -6.84 12.95
C ASP A 71 -1.08 -7.27 11.50
N ASP A 72 -1.05 -6.29 10.59
CA ASP A 72 -1.29 -6.45 9.15
C ASP A 72 -2.70 -6.97 8.75
N TYR A 73 -3.59 -7.27 9.71
CA TYR A 73 -4.98 -7.64 9.46
C TYR A 73 -5.85 -6.41 9.14
N ILE A 74 -5.72 -5.93 7.91
CA ILE A 74 -6.41 -4.75 7.39
C ILE A 74 -7.20 -5.15 6.14
N THR A 75 -8.50 -4.91 6.16
CA THR A 75 -9.44 -5.48 5.18
C THR A 75 -10.19 -4.39 4.40
N GLU A 76 -11.27 -4.76 3.70
CA GLU A 76 -12.11 -3.86 2.92
C GLU A 76 -12.66 -2.68 3.74
N LYS A 77 -12.79 -2.80 5.07
CA LYS A 77 -13.36 -1.76 5.95
C LYS A 77 -12.54 -0.48 5.92
N PHE A 78 -11.21 -0.62 5.94
CA PHE A 78 -10.30 0.51 5.88
C PHE A 78 -10.26 1.13 4.47
N PHE A 79 -10.01 0.32 3.45
CA PHE A 79 -9.83 0.81 2.08
C PHE A 79 -11.12 1.34 1.43
N LEU A 80 -12.29 0.73 1.68
CA LEU A 80 -13.59 1.27 1.19
C LEU A 80 -13.94 2.61 1.84
N THR A 81 -13.50 2.86 3.07
CA THR A 81 -13.72 4.14 3.75
C THR A 81 -12.88 5.24 3.11
N LEU A 82 -11.58 5.00 2.91
CA LEU A 82 -10.71 5.94 2.18
C LEU A 82 -11.24 6.22 0.77
N ALA A 83 -11.76 5.18 0.08
CA ALA A 83 -12.36 5.30 -1.24
C ALA A 83 -13.68 6.08 -1.26
N SER A 84 -14.52 6.00 -0.23
CA SER A 84 -15.75 6.83 -0.13
C SER A 84 -15.45 8.30 0.16
N GLY A 85 -14.22 8.62 0.59
CA GLY A 85 -13.83 9.95 1.04
C GLY A 85 -14.25 10.28 2.47
N SER A 86 -14.76 9.30 3.22
CA SER A 86 -15.01 9.40 4.66
C SER A 86 -13.73 9.10 5.44
N VAL A 87 -13.65 9.56 6.69
CA VAL A 87 -12.46 9.34 7.54
C VAL A 87 -12.60 8.02 8.33
N PRO A 88 -11.65 7.08 8.22
CA PRO A 88 -11.69 5.83 8.96
C PRO A 88 -11.36 6.03 10.45
N VAL A 89 -12.35 5.70 11.29
CA VAL A 89 -12.16 5.45 12.72
C VAL A 89 -11.92 3.96 12.88
N TYR A 90 -10.70 3.57 13.28
CA TYR A 90 -10.19 2.22 13.08
C TYR A 90 -9.88 1.48 14.39
N ILE A 91 -10.28 0.22 14.45
CA ILE A 91 -9.91 -0.80 15.43
C ILE A 91 -9.53 -2.04 14.63
N GLY A 92 -8.37 -2.62 14.92
CA GLY A 92 -7.78 -3.72 14.15
C GLY A 92 -6.27 -3.74 14.32
N ALA A 93 -5.54 -3.88 13.22
CA ALA A 93 -4.07 -3.86 13.19
C ALA A 93 -3.47 -2.58 13.84
N PRO A 94 -2.66 -2.71 14.91
CA PRO A 94 -1.94 -1.59 15.52
C PRO A 94 -1.09 -0.76 14.55
N ASN A 95 -0.58 -1.39 13.49
CA ASN A 95 0.26 -0.75 12.48
C ASN A 95 -0.51 -0.13 11.30
N VAL A 96 -1.85 0.04 11.36
CA VAL A 96 -2.70 0.56 10.26
C VAL A 96 -2.18 1.81 9.55
N LYS A 97 -1.52 2.74 10.26
CA LYS A 97 -0.93 3.96 9.68
C LYS A 97 0.13 3.68 8.62
N PHE A 98 0.77 2.51 8.65
CA PHE A 98 1.69 2.02 7.63
C PHE A 98 1.01 1.73 6.28
N PHE A 99 -0.32 1.56 6.30
CA PHE A 99 -1.16 1.20 5.15
C PHE A 99 -2.00 2.36 4.60
N ALA A 100 -1.82 3.55 5.17
CA ALA A 100 -2.56 4.77 4.83
C ALA A 100 -1.97 5.52 3.61
N PRO A 101 -2.77 6.27 2.84
CA PRO A 101 -2.31 7.02 1.66
C PRO A 101 -1.17 8.00 1.94
N ASP A 102 -1.23 8.65 3.10
CA ASP A 102 -0.27 9.63 3.62
C ASP A 102 0.69 9.05 4.66
N ALA A 103 0.87 7.72 4.70
CA ALA A 103 1.81 7.10 5.62
C ALA A 103 3.15 7.86 5.59
N GLY A 104 3.60 8.35 6.75
CA GLY A 104 4.87 9.02 6.98
C GLY A 104 5.98 8.02 7.36
N PRO A 105 7.22 8.48 7.61
CA PRO A 105 8.32 7.59 8.04
C PRO A 105 8.03 6.87 9.35
N TYR A 106 8.83 5.85 9.68
CA TYR A 106 8.72 5.13 10.94
C TYR A 106 9.04 6.06 12.14
N PRO A 107 8.34 5.95 13.29
CA PRO A 107 7.18 5.10 13.56
C PRO A 107 5.95 5.64 12.82
N TYR A 108 5.33 4.79 11.99
CA TYR A 108 4.45 5.22 10.88
C TYR A 108 3.36 6.19 11.33
N THR A 109 3.55 7.47 10.99
CA THR A 109 2.55 8.51 11.17
C THR A 109 1.57 8.51 10.01
N SER A 110 0.35 8.98 10.24
CA SER A 110 -0.65 9.24 9.20
C SER A 110 -1.68 10.18 9.81
N LYS A 111 -2.14 11.14 9.02
CA LYS A 111 -3.30 12.00 9.30
C LYS A 111 -4.58 11.42 8.70
N SER A 112 -4.54 10.56 7.68
CA SER A 112 -5.76 10.03 7.05
C SER A 112 -6.52 8.94 7.83
N VAL A 113 -6.09 8.57 9.05
CA VAL A 113 -6.77 7.57 9.90
C VAL A 113 -6.84 7.99 11.36
N ILE A 114 -8.01 7.79 11.99
CA ILE A 114 -8.21 7.94 13.44
C ILE A 114 -8.10 6.55 14.06
N TYR A 115 -6.91 6.18 14.54
CA TYR A 115 -6.71 4.91 15.22
C TYR A 115 -7.17 4.99 16.68
N ALA A 116 -8.13 4.15 17.09
CA ALA A 116 -8.66 4.18 18.45
C ALA A 116 -7.60 3.88 19.53
N GLY A 117 -6.52 3.18 19.19
CA GLY A 117 -5.39 2.94 20.10
C GLY A 117 -4.61 4.20 20.47
N ASP A 118 -4.62 5.25 19.63
CA ASP A 118 -4.04 6.57 19.97
C ASP A 118 -4.76 7.22 21.17
N PHE A 119 -6.01 6.84 21.40
CA PHE A 119 -6.84 7.27 22.53
C PHE A 119 -6.82 6.25 23.68
N GLY A 120 -5.97 5.21 23.61
CA GLY A 120 -5.97 4.09 24.55
C GLY A 120 -7.23 3.24 24.51
N PHE A 121 -7.99 3.30 23.41
CA PHE A 121 -9.36 2.77 23.26
C PHE A 121 -10.40 3.38 24.24
N ASP A 122 -10.10 4.55 24.80
CA ASP A 122 -11.06 5.34 25.58
C ASP A 122 -12.13 5.95 24.65
N ALA A 123 -13.33 5.37 24.67
CA ALA A 123 -14.45 5.79 23.85
C ALA A 123 -14.93 7.22 24.16
N GLN A 124 -14.73 7.73 25.39
CA GLN A 124 -15.10 9.09 25.76
C GLN A 124 -14.13 10.10 25.14
N ARG A 125 -12.82 9.82 25.16
CA ARG A 125 -11.80 10.63 24.48
C ARG A 125 -12.00 10.62 22.97
N LEU A 126 -12.26 9.44 22.39
CA LEU A 126 -12.50 9.30 20.96
C LEU A 126 -13.78 10.04 20.54
N ALA A 127 -14.90 9.87 21.25
CA ALA A 127 -16.13 10.62 20.99
C ALA A 127 -15.92 12.14 21.07
N LYS A 128 -15.22 12.63 22.10
CA LYS A 128 -14.87 14.05 22.24
C LYS A 128 -14.05 14.56 21.05
N TYR A 129 -13.16 13.73 20.50
CA TYR A 129 -12.34 14.09 19.35
C TYR A 129 -13.15 14.12 18.03
N LEU A 130 -14.01 13.12 17.80
CA LEU A 130 -14.91 13.10 16.63
C LEU A 130 -15.89 14.29 16.65
N LEU A 131 -16.42 14.65 17.82
CA LEU A 131 -17.30 15.81 18.02
C LEU A 131 -16.55 17.16 17.96
N TYR A 132 -15.23 17.17 18.11
CA TYR A 132 -14.37 18.33 17.84
C TYR A 132 -14.15 18.51 16.33
N LEU A 133 -13.78 17.43 15.62
CA LEU A 133 -13.62 17.46 14.16
C LEU A 133 -14.93 17.78 13.42
N ASP A 134 -16.08 17.34 13.95
CA ASP A 134 -17.38 17.72 13.38
C ASP A 134 -17.64 19.23 13.42
N LYS A 135 -17.06 19.94 14.39
CA LYS A 135 -17.21 21.39 14.60
C LYS A 135 -16.03 22.21 14.11
N ASN A 136 -15.02 21.59 13.51
CA ASN A 136 -13.82 22.24 13.02
C ASN A 136 -13.45 21.65 11.65
N ASP A 137 -14.08 22.17 10.60
CA ASP A 137 -13.87 21.69 9.24
C ASP A 137 -12.42 21.86 8.75
N THR A 138 -11.64 22.80 9.30
CA THR A 138 -10.19 22.91 9.03
C THR A 138 -9.42 21.73 9.60
N ALA A 139 -9.65 21.36 10.86
CA ALA A 139 -9.01 20.20 11.48
C ALA A 139 -9.51 18.86 10.87
N TYR A 140 -10.75 18.82 10.39
CA TYR A 140 -11.27 17.68 9.61
C TYR A 140 -10.61 17.59 8.22
N ALA A 141 -10.39 18.72 7.54
CA ALA A 141 -9.74 18.75 6.22
C ALA A 141 -8.31 18.18 6.23
N GLU A 142 -7.57 18.28 7.34
CA GLU A 142 -6.26 17.62 7.50
C GLU A 142 -6.32 16.10 7.25
N TYR A 143 -7.42 15.43 7.62
CA TYR A 143 -7.63 14.00 7.38
C TYR A 143 -7.83 13.65 5.89
N LEU A 144 -8.05 14.65 5.04
CA LEU A 144 -8.30 14.54 3.60
C LEU A 144 -7.21 15.19 2.73
N GLN A 145 -6.19 15.82 3.33
CA GLN A 145 -5.14 16.56 2.62
C GLN A 145 -4.36 15.70 1.61
N TRP A 146 -4.24 14.39 1.87
CA TRP A 146 -3.67 13.38 0.96
C TRP A 146 -4.37 13.27 -0.41
N LYS A 147 -5.59 13.77 -0.52
CA LYS A 147 -6.36 13.85 -1.78
C LYS A 147 -5.92 15.04 -2.65
N VAL A 148 -5.13 15.96 -2.09
CA VAL A 148 -4.51 17.13 -2.76
C VAL A 148 -3.01 16.90 -2.95
N ASP A 149 -2.30 16.53 -1.88
CA ASP A 149 -0.85 16.25 -1.91
C ASP A 149 -0.50 14.99 -2.73
N GLY A 150 -1.49 14.12 -2.93
CA GLY A 150 -1.34 12.82 -3.54
C GLY A 150 -0.75 11.77 -2.60
N TYR A 151 -0.68 10.53 -3.08
CA TYR A 151 -0.31 9.40 -2.24
C TYR A 151 1.20 9.31 -2.04
N SER A 152 1.62 8.90 -0.85
CA SER A 152 3.00 8.46 -0.57
C SER A 152 3.41 7.31 -1.51
N GLY A 153 4.69 7.22 -1.85
CA GLY A 153 5.22 6.06 -2.60
C GLY A 153 4.94 4.75 -1.86
N ASP A 154 5.13 4.76 -0.54
CA ASP A 154 4.82 3.64 0.37
C ASP A 154 3.36 3.15 0.29
N PHE A 155 2.41 3.99 -0.12
CA PHE A 155 1.02 3.62 -0.39
C PHE A 155 0.75 3.24 -1.84
N LYS A 156 1.30 3.96 -2.83
CA LYS A 156 1.21 3.58 -4.25
C LYS A 156 1.67 2.13 -4.40
N ALA A 157 2.82 1.82 -3.82
CA ALA A 157 3.37 0.51 -3.57
C ALA A 157 2.34 -0.45 -2.99
N LEU A 158 1.85 -0.21 -1.76
CA LEU A 158 0.89 -1.08 -1.10
C LEU A 158 -0.41 -1.29 -1.89
N ASN A 159 -0.92 -0.27 -2.57
CA ASN A 159 -2.11 -0.34 -3.41
C ASN A 159 -1.85 -1.25 -4.61
N GLU A 160 -0.80 -0.94 -5.36
CA GLU A 160 -0.46 -1.67 -6.56
C GLU A 160 0.00 -3.11 -6.21
N LEU A 161 0.41 -3.43 -4.97
CA LEU A 161 0.74 -4.77 -4.43
C LEU A 161 -0.30 -5.82 -4.82
N THR A 162 -1.56 -5.39 -4.82
CA THR A 162 -2.74 -6.18 -5.14
C THR A 162 -2.80 -6.66 -6.60
N SER A 163 -2.06 -6.02 -7.52
CA SER A 163 -2.02 -6.32 -8.96
C SER A 163 -1.60 -7.76 -9.28
N THR A 164 -0.81 -8.38 -8.39
CA THR A 164 -0.43 -9.78 -8.52
C THR A 164 -1.22 -10.62 -7.53
N HIS A 165 -1.97 -11.59 -8.03
CA HIS A 165 -2.75 -12.51 -7.21
C HIS A 165 -1.89 -13.19 -6.14
N THR A 166 -2.41 -13.33 -4.91
CA THR A 166 -1.64 -13.79 -3.74
C THR A 166 -1.01 -15.16 -3.97
N ALA A 167 -1.75 -16.11 -4.56
CA ALA A 167 -1.19 -17.42 -4.89
C ALA A 167 -0.04 -17.35 -5.90
N CYS A 168 -0.02 -16.38 -6.82
CA CYS A 168 1.10 -16.17 -7.74
C CYS A 168 2.31 -15.56 -7.01
N ARG A 169 2.09 -14.61 -6.09
CA ARG A 169 3.16 -14.08 -5.21
C ARG A 169 3.77 -15.19 -4.38
N VAL A 170 2.95 -16.08 -3.81
CA VAL A 170 3.37 -17.25 -3.03
C VAL A 170 4.07 -18.30 -3.91
N CYS A 171 3.52 -18.68 -5.06
CA CYS A 171 4.15 -19.67 -5.95
C CYS A 171 5.48 -19.17 -6.51
N VAL A 172 5.62 -17.88 -6.81
CA VAL A 172 6.89 -17.33 -7.27
C VAL A 172 7.88 -17.17 -6.11
N PHE A 173 7.45 -16.78 -4.91
CA PHE A 173 8.27 -16.85 -3.68
C PHE A 173 8.70 -18.30 -3.35
N ALA A 174 7.83 -19.29 -3.57
CA ALA A 174 8.11 -20.70 -3.33
C ALA A 174 9.02 -21.29 -4.40
N ALA A 175 8.87 -20.92 -5.67
CA ALA A 175 9.84 -21.20 -6.71
C ALA A 175 11.20 -20.55 -6.41
N ASP A 176 11.20 -19.34 -5.84
CA ASP A 176 12.39 -18.66 -5.30
C ASP A 176 13.03 -19.53 -4.19
N ARG A 177 12.25 -19.99 -3.20
CA ARG A 177 12.74 -20.95 -2.17
C ARG A 177 13.21 -22.30 -2.72
N VAL A 178 12.59 -22.85 -3.77
CA VAL A 178 12.93 -24.18 -4.34
C VAL A 178 14.13 -24.13 -5.26
N ARG A 179 14.33 -23.03 -5.99
CA ARG A 179 15.59 -22.78 -6.74
C ARG A 179 16.73 -22.51 -5.76
N LEU A 180 16.50 -21.74 -4.69
CA LEU A 180 17.47 -21.59 -3.59
C LEU A 180 17.87 -22.94 -2.95
N SER A 181 16.93 -23.87 -2.75
CA SER A 181 17.21 -25.13 -2.05
C SER A 181 17.85 -26.25 -2.88
N LYS A 182 17.89 -26.12 -4.22
CA LYS A 182 18.40 -27.18 -5.13
C LYS A 182 19.77 -26.90 -5.76
N GLY A 183 20.31 -25.69 -5.59
CA GLY A 183 21.59 -25.28 -6.17
C GLY A 183 21.49 -24.90 -7.65
N LEU A 184 22.34 -23.95 -8.06
CA LEU A 184 22.27 -23.20 -9.33
C LEU A 184 22.33 -24.04 -10.62
N SER A 185 22.63 -25.34 -10.52
CA SER A 185 22.84 -26.26 -11.64
C SER A 185 21.70 -27.26 -11.88
N LYS A 186 20.67 -27.30 -11.02
CA LYS A 186 19.51 -28.23 -11.17
C LYS A 186 18.15 -27.53 -11.23
N VAL A 187 18.12 -26.22 -11.04
CA VAL A 187 17.17 -25.30 -11.67
C VAL A 187 18.07 -24.22 -12.29
N SER A 188 17.87 -23.84 -13.56
CA SER A 188 18.81 -22.91 -14.19
C SER A 188 18.66 -21.49 -13.64
N ASP A 189 19.78 -20.95 -13.17
CA ASP A 189 19.84 -19.69 -12.45
C ASP A 189 20.22 -18.49 -13.31
N ALA A 190 20.72 -18.71 -14.53
CA ALA A 190 21.19 -17.67 -15.43
C ALA A 190 20.24 -17.48 -16.63
N PRO A 191 20.24 -16.30 -17.29
CA PRO A 191 19.86 -16.24 -18.70
C PRO A 191 20.81 -17.18 -19.47
N LEU A 192 20.27 -18.30 -19.99
CA LEU A 192 21.06 -19.45 -20.45
C LEU A 192 22.05 -19.15 -21.59
N HIS A 193 21.87 -18.04 -22.29
CA HIS A 193 22.78 -17.53 -23.31
C HIS A 193 22.91 -16.02 -23.20
N VAL A 194 24.14 -15.51 -23.30
CA VAL A 194 24.44 -14.08 -23.48
C VAL A 194 24.71 -13.86 -24.97
N TYR A 195 23.96 -12.95 -25.59
CA TYR A 195 24.13 -12.62 -27.00
C TYR A 195 24.78 -11.25 -27.17
N GLN A 196 25.77 -11.13 -28.05
CA GLN A 196 26.36 -9.86 -28.47
C GLN A 196 25.84 -9.48 -29.86
N PHE A 197 25.34 -8.25 -30.00
CA PHE A 197 24.76 -7.72 -31.24
C PHE A 197 25.46 -6.45 -31.77
N GLY A 198 26.53 -5.97 -31.11
CA GLY A 198 27.26 -4.77 -31.53
C GLY A 198 28.22 -4.24 -30.46
N LYS A 199 28.87 -3.10 -30.74
CA LYS A 199 29.64 -2.33 -29.74
C LYS A 199 28.72 -1.51 -28.85
N GLY A 200 29.05 -1.39 -27.56
CA GLY A 200 28.23 -0.72 -26.55
C GLY A 200 28.27 -1.40 -25.18
N LYS A 201 27.40 -0.97 -24.26
CA LYS A 201 27.25 -1.55 -22.90
C LYS A 201 26.06 -2.51 -22.83
N THR A 202 26.04 -3.43 -21.87
CA THR A 202 24.99 -4.45 -21.66
C THR A 202 24.35 -4.34 -20.28
N VAL A 203 23.02 -4.46 -20.21
CA VAL A 203 22.22 -4.34 -18.97
C VAL A 203 21.14 -5.44 -18.92
N PHE A 204 21.10 -6.26 -17.87
CA PHE A 204 20.10 -7.32 -17.66
C PHE A 204 18.86 -6.84 -16.87
N VAL A 205 17.84 -7.68 -16.68
CA VAL A 205 16.43 -7.27 -16.43
C VAL A 205 15.59 -8.38 -15.72
N ARG A 206 15.05 -8.23 -14.50
CA ARG A 206 13.98 -9.09 -13.89
C ARG A 206 12.95 -8.35 -13.02
N GLU A 207 12.15 -9.06 -12.22
CA GLU A 207 10.83 -8.65 -11.73
C GLU A 207 10.66 -8.93 -10.20
N ARG A 208 10.75 -7.98 -9.22
CA ARG A 208 10.88 -8.32 -7.78
C ARG A 208 9.84 -9.29 -7.23
N GLY A 209 10.30 -10.44 -6.74
CA GLY A 209 9.41 -11.58 -6.49
C GLY A 209 9.11 -12.28 -7.82
N SER A 210 10.20 -12.58 -8.52
CA SER A 210 10.42 -13.40 -9.70
C SER A 210 11.92 -13.72 -9.71
N TYR A 211 12.28 -14.67 -10.57
CA TYR A 211 13.65 -15.21 -10.66
C TYR A 211 14.20 -15.27 -12.08
N ARG A 212 13.46 -14.74 -13.06
CA ARG A 212 13.77 -14.82 -14.50
C ARG A 212 14.30 -13.50 -15.05
N PHE A 213 15.40 -13.55 -15.79
CA PHE A 213 16.10 -12.40 -16.37
C PHE A 213 15.85 -12.20 -17.88
N ILE A 214 16.24 -11.02 -18.40
CA ILE A 214 16.27 -10.58 -19.81
C ILE A 214 17.51 -9.66 -20.02
N GLN A 215 17.82 -9.21 -21.25
CA GLN A 215 19.04 -8.44 -21.59
C GLN A 215 18.75 -7.27 -22.55
N ILE A 216 19.43 -6.13 -22.33
CA ILE A 216 19.43 -4.86 -23.10
C ILE A 216 20.86 -4.56 -23.58
N GLN A 217 21.02 -3.91 -24.74
CA GLN A 217 22.28 -3.31 -25.18
C GLN A 217 22.11 -1.78 -25.36
N LEU A 218 23.05 -0.99 -24.85
CA LEU A 218 23.10 0.48 -24.97
C LEU A 218 24.16 0.90 -25.99
N ASN A 219 23.78 1.76 -26.94
CA ASN A 219 24.64 2.26 -28.01
C ASN A 219 25.67 3.29 -27.48
N GLU A 220 26.90 3.22 -27.98
CA GLU A 220 28.01 4.10 -27.58
C GLU A 220 27.92 5.55 -28.10
N ASN A 221 26.93 5.87 -28.94
CA ASN A 221 26.78 7.17 -29.63
C ASN A 221 25.64 8.06 -29.07
N VAL A 222 25.09 7.78 -27.89
CA VAL A 222 23.97 8.53 -27.29
C VAL A 222 24.48 9.69 -26.43
N ASP A 223 23.81 10.86 -26.49
CA ASP A 223 24.10 12.01 -25.62
C ASP A 223 23.99 11.63 -24.14
N GLN A 224 25.05 11.92 -23.39
CA GLN A 224 25.13 11.77 -21.93
C GLN A 224 23.91 12.37 -21.22
N LYS A 225 23.44 13.57 -21.62
CA LYS A 225 22.28 14.22 -20.97
C LYS A 225 20.96 13.50 -21.18
N GLN A 226 20.88 12.55 -22.10
CA GLN A 226 19.70 11.75 -22.38
C GLN A 226 19.86 10.29 -21.92
N LEU A 227 20.92 9.97 -21.15
CA LEU A 227 21.29 8.57 -20.89
C LEU A 227 20.38 7.86 -19.87
N LEU A 228 19.91 8.52 -18.80
CA LEU A 228 18.82 7.97 -17.98
C LEU A 228 17.53 7.89 -18.80
N GLN A 229 17.20 8.91 -19.59
CA GLN A 229 15.96 8.92 -20.38
C GLN A 229 15.89 7.67 -21.29
N HIS A 230 16.92 7.46 -22.11
CA HIS A 230 17.07 6.26 -22.94
C HIS A 230 17.21 4.97 -22.15
N LEU A 231 17.92 4.96 -21.02
CA LEU A 231 18.00 3.75 -20.20
C LEU A 231 16.64 3.44 -19.59
N ILE A 232 15.92 4.38 -18.97
CA ILE A 232 14.52 4.21 -18.48
C ILE A 232 13.57 3.78 -19.60
N GLU A 233 13.77 4.22 -20.83
CA GLU A 233 13.01 3.76 -22.01
C GLU A 233 13.39 2.31 -22.39
N CYS A 234 14.67 1.96 -22.48
CA CYS A 234 15.11 0.57 -22.74
C CYS A 234 14.70 -0.39 -21.61
N ILE A 235 14.74 0.10 -20.38
CA ILE A 235 14.17 -0.49 -19.18
C ILE A 235 12.68 -0.73 -19.42
N LEU A 236 11.89 0.30 -19.71
CA LEU A 236 10.46 0.18 -20.00
C LEU A 236 10.12 -0.76 -21.17
N LEU A 237 11.02 -0.89 -22.14
CA LEU A 237 10.91 -1.83 -23.27
C LEU A 237 11.20 -3.29 -22.87
N THR A 238 11.73 -3.55 -21.67
CA THR A 238 12.25 -4.88 -21.27
C THR A 238 11.87 -5.31 -19.85
N VAL A 239 12.16 -4.50 -18.82
CA VAL A 239 11.65 -4.66 -17.44
C VAL A 239 10.25 -4.03 -17.34
N LYS A 240 9.26 -4.77 -16.83
CA LYS A 240 7.92 -4.23 -16.44
C LYS A 240 8.04 -3.40 -15.14
N ARG A 241 6.96 -3.27 -14.33
CA ARG A 241 6.91 -2.55 -13.03
C ARG A 241 6.19 -3.39 -11.94
N LYS A 242 6.69 -3.39 -10.68
CA LYS A 242 6.56 -4.54 -9.73
C LYS A 242 6.15 -4.26 -8.30
N THR A 243 4.90 -4.40 -8.06
CA THR A 243 4.30 -3.28 -7.40
C THR A 243 4.14 -3.44 -5.89
N PHE A 244 4.97 -4.23 -5.16
CA PHE A 244 4.60 -4.81 -3.83
C PHE A 244 4.97 -4.10 -2.34
N ASN A 245 6.85 -3.88 -0.98
CA ASN A 245 8.32 -4.01 -0.70
C ASN A 245 8.62 -5.10 0.37
N GLN A 246 8.55 -6.37 -0.04
CA GLN A 246 8.85 -7.63 0.66
C GLN A 246 8.44 -7.85 2.14
N TRP A 247 7.21 -7.59 2.61
CA TRP A 247 6.07 -6.85 2.03
C TRP A 247 5.13 -6.35 3.14
N LYS A 248 5.64 -5.41 3.95
CA LYS A 248 4.96 -4.78 5.11
C LYS A 248 4.59 -5.74 6.26
N ASN A 249 5.62 -6.26 6.91
CA ASN A 249 5.61 -6.80 8.28
C ASN A 249 6.74 -6.13 9.09
N ASN A 250 6.64 -6.15 10.42
CA ASN A 250 7.56 -5.54 11.42
C ASN A 250 9.05 -6.02 11.27
N GLU A 251 10.10 -5.41 11.86
CA GLU A 251 10.22 -4.80 13.21
C GLU A 251 11.33 -3.70 13.33
N HIS A 252 11.24 -2.90 14.41
CA HIS A 252 12.35 -2.22 15.12
C HIS A 252 13.06 -0.96 14.50
N PRO A 253 13.77 -0.10 15.28
CA PRO A 253 13.35 1.32 15.37
C PRO A 253 13.95 2.35 14.41
N ASN A 254 14.96 2.02 13.60
CA ASN A 254 15.89 3.02 13.02
C ASN A 254 15.83 3.10 11.48
N TYR A 255 14.66 3.40 10.88
CA TYR A 255 14.51 3.45 9.41
C TYR A 255 13.94 4.78 8.86
N ASN A 256 14.76 5.47 8.08
CA ASN A 256 14.39 6.65 7.29
C ASN A 256 13.88 6.27 5.88
N ARG A 257 13.13 7.18 5.24
CA ARG A 257 12.55 7.03 3.90
C ARG A 257 12.97 8.16 2.95
N ILE A 258 12.97 7.88 1.65
CA ILE A 258 12.88 8.86 0.55
C ILE A 258 12.02 8.24 -0.56
N GLY A 259 11.16 9.03 -1.20
CA GLY A 259 10.59 8.75 -2.53
C GLY A 259 10.97 9.88 -3.49
N PRO A 260 11.19 9.58 -4.78
CA PRO A 260 10.10 9.80 -5.73
C PRO A 260 10.02 8.76 -6.86
N ALA A 261 8.91 8.82 -7.61
CA ALA A 261 8.56 7.90 -8.69
C ALA A 261 8.42 6.43 -8.25
N VAL A 262 7.86 5.63 -9.17
CA VAL A 262 7.12 4.39 -8.87
C VAL A 262 7.74 3.23 -9.67
N TYR A 263 9.07 3.20 -9.86
CA TYR A 263 9.71 2.31 -10.84
C TYR A 263 11.18 2.00 -10.59
N ALA A 264 11.48 0.76 -10.24
CA ALA A 264 12.81 0.42 -9.77
C ALA A 264 13.80 -0.04 -10.84
N ILE A 265 15.06 -0.09 -10.38
CA ILE A 265 16.26 -0.37 -11.15
C ILE A 265 17.24 -1.12 -10.23
N TYR A 266 17.36 -2.45 -10.33
CA TYR A 266 18.27 -3.24 -9.45
C TYR A 266 19.21 -4.31 -10.05
N HIS A 267 20.45 -4.31 -9.56
CA HIS A 267 21.45 -5.34 -9.83
C HIS A 267 21.04 -6.81 -9.50
N VAL A 268 21.56 -7.79 -10.27
CA VAL A 268 21.14 -9.22 -10.30
C VAL A 268 20.91 -9.84 -8.91
N PRO A 269 21.83 -9.63 -7.94
CA PRO A 269 21.74 -10.31 -6.66
C PRO A 269 20.78 -9.64 -5.67
N SER A 270 20.35 -8.38 -5.88
CA SER A 270 20.12 -7.47 -4.74
C SER A 270 18.66 -7.18 -4.35
N LYS A 271 17.70 -7.21 -5.28
CA LYS A 271 16.28 -6.94 -5.02
C LYS A 271 15.92 -5.46 -4.56
N HIS A 272 16.55 -4.34 -5.05
CA HIS A 272 16.43 -2.90 -4.58
C HIS A 272 16.25 -1.67 -5.57
N VAL A 273 15.50 -0.61 -5.22
CA VAL A 273 15.11 0.58 -6.06
C VAL A 273 16.14 1.71 -6.27
N ILE A 274 16.12 2.40 -7.45
CA ILE A 274 16.90 3.63 -7.80
C ILE A 274 16.06 4.60 -8.66
N HIS A 275 16.19 5.92 -8.44
CA HIS A 275 15.43 6.99 -9.13
C HIS A 275 16.17 8.35 -9.29
N SER A 276 17.15 8.50 -10.22
CA SER A 276 17.69 9.82 -10.64
C SER A 276 18.58 9.75 -11.90
N ASN A 277 18.86 10.91 -12.55
CA ASN A 277 19.64 11.00 -13.80
C ASN A 277 21.10 10.56 -13.67
N ASP A 278 21.82 11.05 -12.65
CA ASP A 278 23.27 10.92 -12.55
C ASP A 278 23.76 9.48 -12.35
N ALA A 279 22.89 8.60 -11.86
CA ALA A 279 23.18 7.19 -11.63
C ALA A 279 23.54 6.42 -12.91
N VAL A 280 23.09 6.90 -14.08
CA VAL A 280 23.29 6.19 -15.37
C VAL A 280 24.56 6.62 -16.09
N LEU A 281 24.95 7.89 -15.95
CA LEU A 281 26.12 8.47 -16.60
C LEU A 281 27.42 7.69 -16.32
N ASN A 282 27.55 7.16 -15.10
CA ASN A 282 28.79 6.55 -14.60
C ASN A 282 28.76 5.01 -14.54
N MET A 283 27.78 4.36 -15.19
CA MET A 283 27.63 2.90 -15.13
C MET A 283 28.77 2.12 -15.84
N PRO A 284 29.37 1.09 -15.21
CA PRO A 284 30.22 0.10 -15.90
C PRO A 284 29.40 -0.84 -16.82
N ASN A 285 29.99 -1.96 -17.27
CA ASN A 285 29.36 -2.94 -18.17
C ASN A 285 28.86 -4.18 -17.40
N LEU A 286 27.90 -4.93 -17.99
CA LEU A 286 27.31 -6.17 -17.46
C LEU A 286 26.61 -5.99 -16.09
N ILE A 287 25.68 -5.03 -16.04
CA ILE A 287 24.85 -4.69 -14.87
C ILE A 287 23.45 -5.32 -15.03
N GLU A 288 22.59 -5.28 -14.02
CA GLU A 288 21.17 -5.65 -14.14
C GLU A 288 20.24 -4.61 -13.51
N LEU A 289 18.97 -4.67 -13.92
CA LEU A 289 17.79 -4.19 -13.24
C LEU A 289 16.87 -5.30 -12.76
N GLU A 290 16.20 -5.09 -11.64
CA GLU A 290 14.79 -5.45 -11.50
C GLU A 290 13.91 -4.23 -11.25
N PHE A 291 12.60 -4.47 -11.31
CA PHE A 291 11.57 -3.53 -10.90
C PHE A 291 11.01 -3.87 -9.52
N ILE A 292 10.71 -2.82 -8.75
CA ILE A 292 9.50 -2.60 -7.96
C ILE A 292 8.69 -1.52 -8.68
N SER A 293 7.42 -1.35 -8.33
CA SER A 293 6.67 -0.11 -8.50
C SER A 293 6.35 0.41 -7.08
N VAL A 294 6.88 1.60 -6.72
CA VAL A 294 6.76 2.23 -5.38
C VAL A 294 5.77 3.40 -5.42
#